data_AF-A0A1V1P9Y4-F1
#
_entry.id   AF-A0A1V1P9Y4-F1
#
_cell.length_a   1.000
_cell.length_b   1.000
_cell.length_c   1.000
_cell.angle_alpha   90.00
_cell.angle_beta   90.00
_cell.angle_gamma   90.00
#
_symmetry.space_group_name_H-M   'P 1'
#
loop_
_entity.id
_entity.type
_entity.pdbx_description
1 polymer ?
#
loop_
_entity_poly.entity_id
_entity_poly.type
_entity_poly.pdbx_seq_one_letter_code
_entity_poly.pdbx_strand_id
1 'polypeptide(L)'
;MAFSNEIILNPDNDTKGHFANSVSICENYAVVGCPQETINDVQSGCVYVYKKTENNWVFQTKIFPTENSSFDFFGNSVSISADYIAVGAMNNNDRGERSGTVYLYERNIDNWNFITKIYANDLEDNDHFGYAVSIYNNLIIVGCPWKNNFSGASYLFVRSECDQWTQQQKFLTNDNNKECYFGGSVSITNADYAIIGAWGDDTYGVDSGAAYIFIHDTFLFMIMMNGYNLKKYLHMMLLRETLLDGQFQFITITQLLAQNLVL
;
A
#
# COMPACT_ATOMS: atom_id res chain seq x y z
N MET A 1 -27.06 -13.24 -0.51
CA MET A 1 -26.51 -11.92 -0.88
C MET A 1 -26.31 -11.93 -2.38
N ALA A 2 -26.87 -10.97 -3.10
CA ALA A 2 -26.68 -10.82 -4.54
C ALA A 2 -26.04 -9.46 -4.80
N PHE A 3 -25.07 -9.40 -5.70
CA PHE A 3 -24.52 -8.14 -6.17
C PHE A 3 -25.51 -7.50 -7.15
N SER A 4 -25.91 -6.26 -6.88
CA SER A 4 -26.57 -5.40 -7.87
C SER A 4 -25.51 -4.65 -8.68
N ASN A 5 -25.78 -4.37 -9.95
CA ASN A 5 -24.87 -3.61 -10.80
C ASN A 5 -25.22 -2.12 -10.78
N GLU A 6 -24.18 -1.28 -10.76
CA GLU A 6 -24.27 0.16 -10.97
C GLU A 6 -23.03 0.58 -11.77
N ILE A 7 -23.17 1.54 -12.70
CA ILE A 7 -22.08 2.00 -13.56
C ILE A 7 -21.71 3.43 -13.15
N ILE A 8 -20.42 3.66 -12.90
CA ILE A 8 -19.85 4.98 -12.68
C ILE A 8 -19.19 5.43 -13.98
N LEU A 9 -19.55 6.63 -14.45
CA LEU A 9 -19.01 7.23 -15.66
C LEU A 9 -18.18 8.48 -15.33
N ASN A 10 -17.23 8.80 -16.21
CA ASN A 10 -16.46 10.03 -16.13
C ASN A 10 -17.42 11.24 -16.24
N PRO A 11 -17.52 12.11 -15.21
CA PRO A 11 -18.43 13.25 -15.24
C PRO A 11 -18.04 14.28 -16.30
N ASP A 12 -16.76 14.35 -16.67
CA ASP A 12 -16.24 15.33 -17.62
C ASP A 12 -16.31 14.82 -19.08
N ASN A 13 -16.74 13.57 -19.28
CA ASN A 13 -16.81 12.90 -20.59
C ASN A 13 -15.48 12.94 -21.37
N ASP A 14 -14.34 13.05 -20.67
CA ASP A 14 -13.03 12.94 -21.30
C ASP A 14 -12.81 11.49 -21.77
N THR A 15 -12.43 11.36 -23.05
CA THR A 15 -12.18 10.10 -23.73
C THR A 15 -10.70 9.72 -23.75
N LYS A 16 -9.80 10.65 -23.38
CA LYS A 16 -8.35 10.45 -23.44
C LYS A 16 -7.70 10.35 -22.07
N GLY A 17 -8.40 10.72 -20.99
CA GLY A 17 -7.86 10.73 -19.64
C GLY A 17 -7.56 9.36 -19.02
N HIS A 18 -7.98 8.27 -19.68
CA HIS A 18 -7.89 6.91 -19.16
C HIS A 18 -8.64 6.75 -17.83
N PHE A 19 -9.89 7.24 -17.81
CA PHE A 19 -10.77 7.08 -16.66
C PHE A 19 -10.91 5.59 -16.28
N ALA A 20 -10.86 5.31 -14.98
CA ALA A 20 -10.87 3.96 -14.40
C ALA A 20 -9.62 3.12 -14.69
N ASN A 21 -8.47 3.76 -14.95
CA ASN A 21 -7.17 3.09 -14.98
C ASN A 21 -6.82 2.42 -13.64
N SER A 22 -7.25 3.04 -12.54
CA SER A 22 -7.12 2.51 -11.18
C SER A 22 -8.39 2.78 -10.38
N VAL A 23 -8.74 1.88 -9.47
CA VAL A 23 -9.94 1.99 -8.64
C VAL A 23 -9.66 1.52 -7.22
N SER A 24 -10.33 2.14 -6.25
CA SER A 24 -10.35 1.67 -4.87
C SER A 24 -11.66 2.05 -4.20
N ILE A 25 -12.10 1.27 -3.22
CA ILE A 25 -13.37 1.49 -2.51
C ILE A 25 -13.17 1.24 -1.03
N CYS A 26 -13.73 2.12 -0.21
CA CYS A 26 -13.76 1.98 1.24
C CYS A 26 -15.07 2.57 1.76
N GLU A 27 -15.81 1.79 2.56
CA GLU A 27 -17.12 2.18 3.09
C GLU A 27 -18.05 2.73 1.99
N ASN A 28 -18.43 3.99 2.09
CA ASN A 28 -19.33 4.71 1.19
C ASN A 28 -18.57 5.55 0.15
N TYR A 29 -17.29 5.28 -0.09
CA TYR A 29 -16.47 6.05 -1.01
C TYR A 29 -15.79 5.16 -2.05
N ALA A 30 -15.88 5.57 -3.30
CA ALA A 30 -15.16 4.96 -4.42
C ALA A 30 -14.25 6.02 -5.06
N VAL A 31 -13.03 5.63 -5.34
CA VAL A 31 -11.97 6.49 -5.87
C VAL A 31 -11.51 5.91 -7.19
N VAL A 32 -11.46 6.76 -8.22
CA VAL A 32 -11.21 6.35 -9.60
C VAL A 32 -10.12 7.23 -10.20
N GLY A 33 -9.00 6.62 -10.59
CA GLY A 33 -7.88 7.30 -11.24
C GLY A 33 -8.12 7.56 -12.73
N CYS A 34 -7.63 8.70 -13.20
CA CYS A 34 -7.68 9.16 -14.60
C CYS A 34 -6.33 9.83 -14.94
N PRO A 35 -5.25 9.04 -15.11
CA PRO A 35 -3.87 9.54 -15.10
C PRO A 35 -3.49 10.44 -16.27
N GLN A 36 -4.28 10.46 -17.35
CA GLN A 36 -3.97 11.19 -18.56
C GLN A 36 -4.92 12.36 -18.81
N GLU A 37 -5.74 12.71 -17.83
CA GLU A 37 -6.66 13.82 -17.97
C GLU A 37 -5.90 15.15 -18.12
N THR A 38 -6.37 15.97 -19.05
CA THR A 38 -5.84 17.31 -19.30
C THR A 38 -6.64 18.34 -18.50
N ILE A 39 -5.95 19.06 -17.64
CA ILE A 39 -6.52 20.07 -16.73
C ILE A 39 -5.81 21.38 -17.01
N ASN A 40 -6.55 22.42 -17.39
CA ASN A 40 -5.98 23.73 -17.76
C ASN A 40 -4.83 23.62 -18.79
N ASP A 41 -5.06 22.85 -19.87
CA ASP A 41 -4.11 22.57 -20.95
C ASP A 41 -2.84 21.78 -20.55
N VAL A 42 -2.82 21.20 -19.34
CA VAL A 42 -1.72 20.37 -18.84
C VAL A 42 -2.20 18.95 -18.59
N GLN A 43 -1.53 17.96 -19.18
CA GLN A 43 -1.83 16.55 -18.96
C GLN A 43 -1.23 16.06 -17.64
N SER A 44 -1.78 16.50 -16.51
CA SER A 44 -1.29 16.14 -15.17
C SER A 44 -1.94 14.88 -14.59
N GLY A 45 -3.16 14.55 -15.06
CA GLY A 45 -3.98 13.49 -14.49
C GLY A 45 -4.80 13.94 -13.27
N CYS A 46 -5.84 13.18 -12.95
CA CYS A 46 -6.71 13.42 -11.80
C CYS A 46 -7.25 12.15 -11.18
N VAL A 47 -7.94 12.33 -10.06
CA VAL A 47 -8.70 11.30 -9.35
C VAL A 47 -10.12 11.81 -9.11
N TYR A 48 -11.10 10.97 -9.39
CA TYR A 48 -12.50 11.22 -9.11
C TYR A 48 -12.92 10.49 -7.85
N VAL A 49 -13.62 11.19 -6.96
CA VAL A 49 -14.20 10.60 -5.76
C VAL A 49 -15.72 10.58 -5.89
N TYR A 50 -16.30 9.41 -5.62
CA TYR A 50 -17.73 9.17 -5.60
C TYR A 50 -18.17 8.77 -4.19
N LYS A 51 -19.31 9.27 -3.74
CA LYS A 51 -19.92 8.95 -2.45
C LYS A 51 -21.19 8.15 -2.68
N LYS A 52 -21.39 7.07 -1.92
CA LYS A 52 -22.64 6.30 -1.96
C LYS A 52 -23.71 7.06 -1.19
N THR A 53 -24.83 7.33 -1.85
CA THR A 53 -26.09 7.75 -1.22
C THR A 53 -26.97 6.52 -1.00
N GLU A 54 -28.16 6.72 -0.42
CA GLU A 54 -29.13 5.64 -0.19
C GLU A 54 -29.40 4.78 -1.44
N ASN A 55 -29.39 5.40 -2.63
CA ASN A 55 -29.83 4.74 -3.86
C ASN A 55 -28.70 4.59 -4.91
N ASN A 56 -27.70 5.47 -4.94
CA ASN A 56 -26.75 5.53 -6.04
C ASN A 56 -25.38 6.12 -5.63
N TRP A 57 -24.34 5.86 -6.41
CA TRP A 57 -23.06 6.55 -6.33
C TRP A 57 -23.20 7.92 -6.99
N VAL A 58 -22.78 8.97 -6.29
CA VAL A 58 -22.76 10.34 -6.81
C VAL A 58 -21.33 10.84 -6.89
N PHE A 59 -21.00 11.55 -7.97
CA PHE A 59 -19.75 12.29 -8.06
C PHE A 59 -19.71 13.31 -6.92
N GLN A 60 -18.64 13.27 -6.13
CA GLN A 60 -18.43 14.18 -5.00
C GLN A 60 -17.44 15.28 -5.37
N THR A 61 -16.24 14.88 -5.80
CA THR A 61 -15.18 15.84 -6.10
C THR A 61 -14.13 15.26 -7.04
N LYS A 62 -13.40 16.15 -7.69
CA LYS A 62 -12.25 15.85 -8.54
C LYS A 62 -10.99 16.38 -7.85
N ILE A 63 -10.02 15.51 -7.65
CA ILE A 63 -8.73 15.81 -7.04
C ILE A 63 -7.68 15.81 -8.15
N PHE A 64 -6.84 16.84 -8.17
CA PHE A 64 -5.72 16.96 -9.09
C PHE A 64 -4.59 17.74 -8.42
N PRO A 65 -3.33 17.57 -8.87
CA PRO A 65 -2.21 18.29 -8.30
C PRO A 65 -2.35 19.81 -8.54
N THR A 66 -2.06 20.62 -7.52
CA THR A 66 -2.17 22.10 -7.60
C THR A 66 -1.04 22.75 -8.37
N GLU A 67 0.06 22.02 -8.57
CA GLU A 67 1.21 22.38 -9.36
C GLU A 67 1.03 21.87 -10.79
N ASN A 68 1.50 22.64 -11.77
CA ASN A 68 1.46 22.25 -13.18
C ASN A 68 2.52 21.18 -13.48
N SER A 69 2.27 19.96 -13.02
CA SER A 69 3.18 18.82 -13.21
C SER A 69 2.72 17.98 -14.39
N SER A 70 3.13 18.42 -15.59
CA SER A 70 2.74 17.79 -16.85
C SER A 70 3.34 16.39 -16.97
N PHE A 71 2.52 15.43 -17.37
CA PHE A 71 2.88 14.03 -17.63
C PHE A 71 3.37 13.23 -16.41
N ASP A 72 3.04 13.69 -15.20
CA ASP A 72 3.35 12.99 -13.96
C ASP A 72 2.50 11.72 -13.73
N PHE A 73 1.42 11.60 -14.49
CA PHE A 73 0.43 10.51 -14.39
C PHE A 73 -0.20 10.41 -13.00
N PHE A 74 -0.63 11.54 -12.43
CA PHE A 74 -1.35 11.56 -11.16
C PHE A 74 -2.67 10.78 -11.27
N GLY A 75 -2.87 9.80 -10.40
CA GLY A 75 -4.01 8.87 -10.51
C GLY A 75 -3.67 7.57 -11.23
N ASN A 76 -2.37 7.32 -11.53
CA ASN A 76 -1.93 6.05 -12.10
C ASN A 76 -2.31 4.88 -11.18
N SER A 77 -2.11 5.06 -9.88
CA SER A 77 -2.58 4.16 -8.83
C SER A 77 -3.32 4.94 -7.75
N VAL A 78 -4.37 4.33 -7.19
CA VAL A 78 -5.16 4.93 -6.12
C VAL A 78 -5.48 3.89 -5.06
N SER A 79 -5.50 4.30 -3.80
CA SER A 79 -5.97 3.46 -2.70
C SER A 79 -6.65 4.33 -1.64
N ILE A 80 -7.77 3.87 -1.09
CA ILE A 80 -8.53 4.56 -0.03
C ILE A 80 -8.67 3.66 1.20
N SER A 81 -8.44 4.23 2.37
CA SER A 81 -8.70 3.59 3.66
C SER A 81 -9.17 4.63 4.68
N ALA A 82 -10.38 4.41 5.22
CA ALA A 82 -11.04 5.33 6.13
C ALA A 82 -11.04 6.78 5.58
N ASP A 83 -10.31 7.67 6.25
CA ASP A 83 -10.22 9.09 5.91
C ASP A 83 -9.07 9.44 4.97
N TYR A 84 -8.31 8.47 4.45
CA TYR A 84 -7.14 8.74 3.62
C TYR A 84 -7.24 8.20 2.20
N ILE A 85 -6.80 9.00 1.24
CA ILE A 85 -6.56 8.58 -0.15
C ILE A 85 -5.08 8.76 -0.45
N ALA A 86 -4.44 7.68 -0.91
CA ALA A 86 -3.11 7.70 -1.47
C ALA A 86 -3.21 7.65 -3.01
N VAL A 87 -2.50 8.55 -3.70
CA VAL A 87 -2.51 8.67 -5.15
C VAL A 87 -1.10 8.63 -5.70
N GLY A 88 -0.81 7.67 -6.56
CA GLY A 88 0.47 7.56 -7.26
C GLY A 88 0.56 8.51 -8.46
N ALA A 89 1.72 9.13 -8.62
CA ALA A 89 2.17 9.92 -9.76
C ALA A 89 3.56 9.43 -10.17
N MET A 90 3.59 8.32 -10.91
CA MET A 90 4.81 7.55 -11.17
C MET A 90 5.87 8.27 -12.01
N ASN A 91 5.54 9.40 -12.62
CA ASN A 91 6.46 10.18 -13.46
C ASN A 91 6.84 11.53 -12.87
N ASN A 92 6.42 11.82 -11.64
CA ASN A 92 6.83 13.05 -10.97
C ASN A 92 8.36 13.16 -10.88
N ASN A 93 8.84 14.40 -11.04
CA ASN A 93 10.26 14.71 -11.18
C ASN A 93 10.90 15.39 -9.95
N ASP A 94 10.19 15.48 -8.82
CA ASP A 94 10.65 16.25 -7.65
C ASP A 94 11.97 15.73 -7.05
N ARG A 95 12.28 14.44 -7.22
CA ARG A 95 13.45 13.76 -6.63
C ARG A 95 14.38 13.12 -7.66
N GLY A 96 14.22 13.45 -8.94
CA GLY A 96 14.90 12.83 -10.06
C GLY A 96 13.95 12.62 -11.24
N GLU A 97 14.47 12.50 -12.45
CA GLU A 97 13.66 12.30 -13.66
C GLU A 97 12.83 11.02 -13.52
N ARG A 98 11.50 11.15 -13.52
CA ARG A 98 10.55 10.03 -13.34
C ARG A 98 10.83 9.19 -12.09
N SER A 99 11.35 9.83 -11.04
CA SER A 99 11.56 9.19 -9.74
C SER A 99 10.23 8.79 -9.09
N GLY A 100 9.16 9.54 -9.35
CA GLY A 100 7.80 9.25 -8.93
C GLY A 100 7.47 9.74 -7.52
N THR A 101 6.18 9.79 -7.19
CA THR A 101 5.68 10.34 -5.91
C THR A 101 4.33 9.72 -5.55
N VAL A 102 4.01 9.68 -4.26
CA VAL A 102 2.65 9.43 -3.76
C VAL A 102 2.11 10.67 -3.07
N TYR A 103 0.96 11.17 -3.50
CA TYR A 103 0.23 12.26 -2.85
C TYR A 103 -0.75 11.68 -1.85
N LEU A 104 -0.79 12.24 -0.65
CA LEU A 104 -1.72 11.84 0.39
C LEU A 104 -2.76 12.94 0.63
N TYR A 105 -4.02 12.52 0.63
CA TYR A 105 -5.17 13.36 0.94
C TYR A 105 -5.92 12.82 2.15
N GLU A 106 -6.48 13.73 2.96
CA GLU A 106 -7.31 13.41 4.12
C GLU A 106 -8.71 14.00 3.95
N ARG A 107 -9.72 13.23 4.34
CA ARG A 107 -11.11 13.65 4.33
C ARG A 107 -11.36 14.68 5.43
N ASN A 108 -11.89 15.84 5.07
CA ASN A 108 -12.38 16.85 6.00
C ASN A 108 -13.84 17.20 5.68
N ILE A 109 -14.76 16.71 6.50
CA ILE A 109 -16.22 16.83 6.35
C ILE A 109 -16.68 16.23 5.01
N ASP A 110 -16.71 17.03 3.94
CA ASP A 110 -17.13 16.64 2.60
C ASP A 110 -16.08 16.95 1.52
N ASN A 111 -14.87 17.36 1.92
CA ASN A 111 -13.74 17.64 1.03
C ASN A 111 -12.58 16.69 1.30
N TRP A 112 -11.63 16.66 0.35
CA TRP A 112 -10.37 15.94 0.46
C TRP A 112 -9.22 16.93 0.39
N ASN A 113 -8.52 17.10 1.51
CA ASN A 113 -7.45 18.07 1.67
C ASN A 113 -6.10 17.40 1.41
N PHE A 114 -5.24 18.05 0.63
CA PHE A 114 -3.86 17.61 0.46
C PHE A 114 -3.11 17.72 1.80
N ILE A 115 -2.44 16.64 2.19
CA ILE A 115 -1.63 16.58 3.41
C ILE A 115 -0.16 16.72 3.09
N THR A 116 0.37 15.79 2.28
CA THR A 116 1.80 15.73 1.98
C THR A 116 2.08 14.88 0.74
N LYS A 117 3.31 15.01 0.23
CA LYS A 117 3.91 14.07 -0.72
C LYS A 117 4.79 13.09 0.04
N ILE A 118 4.75 11.83 -0.36
CA ILE A 118 5.56 10.74 0.16
C ILE A 118 6.59 10.34 -0.90
N TYR A 119 7.83 10.17 -0.46
CA TYR A 119 8.97 9.75 -1.27
C TYR A 119 9.73 8.66 -0.54
N ALA A 120 10.32 7.71 -1.27
CA ALA A 120 11.37 6.89 -0.70
C ALA A 120 12.65 7.70 -0.47
N ASN A 121 13.44 7.32 0.53
CA ASN A 121 14.65 8.04 0.91
C ASN A 121 15.79 7.91 -0.12
N ASP A 122 15.74 6.88 -0.95
CA ASP A 122 16.79 6.50 -1.90
C ASP A 122 16.27 6.47 -3.35
N LEU A 123 15.34 7.37 -3.70
CA LEU A 123 14.85 7.50 -5.06
C LEU A 123 15.94 7.99 -6.02
N GLU A 124 15.95 7.41 -7.21
CA GLU A 124 16.83 7.74 -8.34
C GLU A 124 15.98 7.95 -9.60
N ASP A 125 16.63 8.37 -10.69
CA ASP A 125 15.97 8.55 -11.99
C ASP A 125 15.35 7.23 -12.49
N ASN A 126 14.14 7.30 -13.02
CA ASN A 126 13.36 6.19 -13.57
C ASN A 126 12.97 5.09 -12.56
N ASP A 127 12.99 5.40 -11.27
CA ASP A 127 12.50 4.47 -10.24
C ASP A 127 10.98 4.25 -10.32
N HIS A 128 10.22 5.25 -10.79
CA HIS A 128 8.77 5.21 -10.92
C HIS A 128 8.03 4.85 -9.62
N PHE A 129 8.45 5.44 -8.51
CA PHE A 129 7.78 5.30 -7.22
C PHE A 129 6.32 5.78 -7.29
N GLY A 130 5.41 5.04 -6.67
CA GLY A 130 3.97 5.29 -6.80
C GLY A 130 3.34 4.61 -8.01
N TYR A 131 4.08 3.73 -8.70
CA TYR A 131 3.50 2.87 -9.73
C TYR A 131 2.31 2.06 -9.19
N ALA A 132 2.49 1.43 -8.03
CA ALA A 132 1.43 0.75 -7.29
C ALA A 132 1.38 1.30 -5.86
N VAL A 133 0.18 1.49 -5.31
CA VAL A 133 -0.02 1.99 -3.96
C VAL A 133 -1.15 1.23 -3.28
N SER A 134 -0.96 0.91 -2.00
CA SER A 134 -2.03 0.38 -1.16
C SER A 134 -1.93 1.00 0.24
N ILE A 135 -3.05 1.50 0.75
CA ILE A 135 -3.15 2.08 2.09
C ILE A 135 -4.11 1.25 2.94
N TYR A 136 -3.74 1.04 4.20
CA TYR A 136 -4.61 0.48 5.22
C TYR A 136 -4.32 1.17 6.55
N ASN A 137 -5.29 1.91 7.08
CA ASN A 137 -5.16 2.69 8.31
C ASN A 137 -3.92 3.60 8.31
N ASN A 138 -2.93 3.26 9.13
CA ASN A 138 -1.67 4.00 9.31
C ASN A 138 -0.51 3.45 8.48
N LEU A 139 -0.76 2.54 7.55
CA LEU A 139 0.25 1.89 6.73
C LEU A 139 0.02 2.21 5.25
N ILE A 140 1.09 2.57 4.55
CA ILE A 140 1.10 2.70 3.09
C ILE A 140 2.22 1.82 2.56
N ILE A 141 1.89 0.95 1.60
CA ILE A 141 2.88 0.23 0.81
C ILE A 141 2.91 0.80 -0.59
N VAL A 142 4.12 1.06 -1.10
CA VAL A 142 4.34 1.66 -2.41
C VAL A 142 5.30 0.80 -3.22
N GLY A 143 4.91 0.49 -4.46
CA GLY A 143 5.70 -0.24 -5.43
C GLY A 143 6.56 0.67 -6.31
N CYS A 144 7.73 0.16 -6.68
CA CYS A 144 8.78 0.84 -7.44
C CYS A 144 9.48 -0.17 -8.38
N PRO A 145 8.77 -0.76 -9.36
CA PRO A 145 9.24 -1.94 -10.08
C PRO A 145 10.43 -1.70 -11.02
N TRP A 146 10.73 -0.45 -11.37
CA TRP A 146 11.86 -0.11 -12.24
C TRP A 146 13.17 0.14 -11.49
N LYS A 147 13.13 0.17 -10.15
CA LYS A 147 14.32 0.41 -9.34
C LYS A 147 15.43 -0.61 -9.58
N ASN A 148 16.68 -0.16 -9.48
CA ASN A 148 17.89 -1.00 -9.52
C ASN A 148 17.98 -1.89 -10.77
N ASN A 149 17.96 -1.29 -11.97
CA ASN A 149 17.91 -2.02 -13.24
C ASN A 149 16.74 -3.02 -13.27
N PHE A 150 15.52 -2.52 -13.02
CA PHE A 150 14.29 -3.30 -13.12
C PHE A 150 14.16 -4.47 -12.13
N SER A 151 15.10 -4.63 -11.18
CA SER A 151 14.96 -5.63 -10.11
C SER A 151 13.74 -5.30 -9.23
N GLY A 152 13.45 -4.00 -9.09
CA GLY A 152 12.30 -3.47 -8.39
C GLY A 152 12.50 -3.37 -6.88
N ALA A 153 11.64 -2.57 -6.24
CA ALA A 153 11.57 -2.41 -4.80
C ALA A 153 10.14 -2.12 -4.36
N SER A 154 9.87 -2.29 -3.07
CA SER A 154 8.66 -1.73 -2.44
C SER A 154 9.02 -1.11 -1.10
N TYR A 155 8.19 -0.19 -0.64
CA TYR A 155 8.47 0.60 0.55
C TYR A 155 7.25 0.65 1.45
N LEU A 156 7.47 0.43 2.75
CA LEU A 156 6.45 0.59 3.79
C LEU A 156 6.65 1.95 4.46
N PHE A 157 5.57 2.73 4.48
CA PHE A 157 5.45 3.96 5.25
C PHE A 157 4.46 3.76 6.38
N VAL A 158 4.79 4.31 7.54
CA VAL A 158 3.95 4.26 8.73
C VAL A 158 3.71 5.67 9.24
N ARG A 159 2.43 5.97 9.53
CA ARG A 159 2.02 7.19 10.20
C ARG A 159 2.32 7.10 11.69
N SER A 160 3.06 8.05 12.21
CA SER A 160 3.32 8.22 13.64
C SER A 160 2.12 8.83 14.38
N GLU A 161 2.19 8.86 15.71
CA GLU A 161 1.18 9.51 16.56
C GLU A 161 1.08 11.04 16.36
N CYS A 162 2.08 11.66 15.73
CA CYS A 162 2.08 13.08 15.37
C CYS A 162 1.74 13.34 13.90
N ASP A 163 1.03 12.40 13.27
CA ASP A 163 0.57 12.46 11.88
C ASP A 163 1.69 12.63 10.84
N GLN A 164 2.89 12.15 11.16
CA GLN A 164 4.01 12.14 10.23
C GLN A 164 4.15 10.76 9.58
N TRP A 165 4.19 10.73 8.25
CA TRP A 165 4.45 9.51 7.48
C TRP A 165 5.95 9.33 7.27
N THR A 166 6.48 8.18 7.71
CA THR A 166 7.92 7.88 7.63
C THR A 166 8.16 6.53 6.99
N GLN A 167 9.20 6.41 6.17
CA GLN A 167 9.64 5.14 5.61
C GLN A 167 10.17 4.26 6.76
N GLN A 168 9.53 3.10 6.98
CA GLN A 168 9.95 2.12 7.99
C GLN A 168 10.73 0.96 7.40
N GLN A 169 10.37 0.54 6.18
CA GLN A 169 10.99 -0.63 5.58
C GLN A 169 11.10 -0.47 4.06
N LYS A 170 12.17 -1.06 3.52
CA LYS A 170 12.36 -1.30 2.10
C LYS A 170 12.36 -2.82 1.88
N PHE A 171 11.56 -3.28 0.94
CA PHE A 171 11.50 -4.65 0.47
C PHE A 171 12.22 -4.75 -0.87
N LEU A 172 13.02 -5.81 -1.00
CA LEU A 172 13.73 -6.17 -2.21
C LEU A 172 13.43 -7.63 -2.53
N THR A 173 13.55 -8.01 -3.80
CA THR A 173 13.61 -9.42 -4.17
C THR A 173 14.95 -10.02 -3.71
N ASN A 174 14.94 -11.31 -3.37
CA ASN A 174 16.15 -12.09 -3.13
C ASN A 174 16.68 -12.75 -4.42
N ASP A 175 15.95 -12.59 -5.53
CA ASP A 175 16.43 -12.99 -6.84
C ASP A 175 17.61 -12.09 -7.24
N ASN A 176 18.72 -12.73 -7.63
CA ASN A 176 19.92 -12.03 -8.09
C ASN A 176 19.82 -11.66 -9.58
N ASN A 177 18.76 -12.07 -10.26
CA ASN A 177 18.47 -11.66 -11.62
C ASN A 177 18.01 -10.21 -11.66
N LYS A 178 18.43 -9.51 -12.72
CA LYS A 178 17.89 -8.19 -13.04
C LYS A 178 16.51 -8.39 -13.66
N GLU A 179 15.66 -7.38 -13.58
CA GLU A 179 14.35 -7.39 -14.28
C GLU A 179 13.23 -8.23 -13.64
N CYS A 180 13.23 -8.44 -12.32
CA CYS A 180 12.11 -9.09 -11.63
C CYS A 180 10.82 -8.23 -11.57
N TYR A 181 10.96 -6.91 -11.73
CA TYR A 181 9.88 -5.92 -11.57
C TYR A 181 9.15 -6.03 -10.23
N PHE A 182 9.90 -6.28 -9.15
CA PHE A 182 9.36 -6.40 -7.80
C PHE A 182 8.72 -5.07 -7.34
N GLY A 183 7.50 -5.12 -6.80
CA GLY A 183 6.71 -3.92 -6.54
C GLY A 183 5.80 -3.52 -7.70
N GLY A 184 5.63 -4.42 -8.67
CA GLY A 184 4.70 -4.24 -9.79
C GLY A 184 3.23 -4.17 -9.35
N SER A 185 2.89 -4.86 -8.27
CA SER A 185 1.60 -4.76 -7.60
C SER A 185 1.82 -4.87 -6.10
N VAL A 186 1.02 -4.18 -5.31
CA VAL A 186 1.13 -4.18 -3.85
C VAL A 186 -0.26 -4.23 -3.24
N SER A 187 -0.40 -4.93 -2.11
CA SER A 187 -1.60 -4.89 -1.28
C SER A 187 -1.22 -5.10 0.17
N ILE A 188 -1.90 -4.39 1.08
CA ILE A 188 -1.69 -4.50 2.52
C ILE A 188 -3.04 -4.59 3.24
N THR A 189 -3.09 -5.43 4.28
CA THR A 189 -4.31 -5.70 5.05
C THR A 189 -4.03 -5.79 6.54
N ASN A 190 -4.97 -5.33 7.36
CA ASN A 190 -5.08 -5.56 8.81
C ASN A 190 -3.77 -5.40 9.61
N ALA A 191 -2.81 -4.64 9.09
CA ALA A 191 -1.43 -4.51 9.59
C ALA A 191 -0.59 -5.80 9.71
N ASP A 192 -1.13 -6.98 9.38
CA ASP A 192 -0.45 -8.26 9.57
C ASP A 192 0.20 -8.79 8.29
N TYR A 193 -0.37 -8.47 7.13
CA TYR A 193 0.07 -9.01 5.85
C TYR A 193 0.22 -7.93 4.80
N ALA A 194 1.34 -7.97 4.09
CA ALA A 194 1.52 -7.30 2.82
C ALA A 194 1.84 -8.34 1.75
N ILE A 195 1.40 -8.11 0.52
CA ILE A 195 1.77 -8.92 -0.64
C ILE A 195 2.33 -8.01 -1.72
N ILE A 196 3.43 -8.44 -2.34
CA ILE A 196 4.13 -7.71 -3.40
C ILE A 196 4.31 -8.64 -4.61
N GLY A 197 3.90 -8.18 -5.78
CA GLY A 197 4.11 -8.88 -7.05
C GLY A 197 5.46 -8.53 -7.70
N ALA A 198 6.05 -9.52 -8.35
CA ALA A 198 7.22 -9.41 -9.21
C ALA A 198 6.95 -10.20 -10.49
N TRP A 199 6.46 -9.54 -11.55
CA TRP A 199 5.96 -10.28 -12.72
C TRP A 199 7.07 -10.83 -13.62
N GLY A 200 8.30 -10.32 -13.52
CA GLY A 200 9.47 -10.83 -14.25
C GLY A 200 10.35 -11.75 -13.41
N ASP A 201 9.84 -12.29 -12.31
CA ASP A 201 10.61 -13.19 -11.46
C ASP A 201 10.93 -14.52 -12.18
N ASP A 202 12.18 -14.95 -12.07
CA ASP A 202 12.71 -16.08 -12.85
C ASP A 202 12.91 -17.35 -12.02
N THR A 203 12.51 -17.37 -10.74
CA THR A 203 12.77 -18.47 -9.80
C THR A 203 12.34 -19.84 -10.34
N TYR A 204 11.26 -19.89 -11.14
CA TYR A 204 10.72 -21.12 -11.72
C TYR A 204 10.73 -21.14 -13.27
N GLY A 205 11.55 -20.30 -13.90
CA GLY A 205 11.68 -20.18 -15.35
C GLY A 205 11.57 -18.73 -15.82
N VAL A 206 12.00 -18.46 -17.06
CA VAL A 206 11.99 -17.11 -17.65
C VAL A 206 10.58 -16.49 -17.57
N ASP A 207 10.48 -15.31 -16.96
CA ASP A 207 9.27 -14.53 -16.72
C ASP A 207 8.15 -15.33 -16.03
N SER A 208 8.52 -16.27 -15.14
CA SER A 208 7.54 -17.10 -14.43
C SER A 208 6.66 -16.30 -13.46
N GLY A 209 7.19 -15.18 -12.96
CA GLY A 209 6.55 -14.30 -12.01
C GLY A 209 6.44 -14.90 -10.60
N ALA A 210 6.36 -14.02 -9.61
CA ALA A 210 6.20 -14.39 -8.21
C ALA A 210 5.36 -13.38 -7.44
N ALA A 211 4.76 -13.84 -6.34
CA ALA A 211 4.09 -13.00 -5.36
C ALA A 211 4.64 -13.31 -3.96
N TYR A 212 5.11 -12.27 -3.29
CA TYR A 212 5.81 -12.34 -2.03
C TYR A 212 4.90 -11.87 -0.90
N ILE A 213 4.62 -12.73 0.07
CA ILE A 213 3.86 -12.38 1.27
C ILE A 213 4.83 -12.03 2.40
N PHE A 214 4.66 -10.84 2.96
CA PHE A 214 5.39 -10.35 4.12
C PHE A 214 4.45 -10.33 5.33
N ILE A 215 4.92 -10.88 6.44
CA ILE A 215 4.17 -10.97 7.69
C ILE A 215 4.76 -9.97 8.67
N HIS A 216 3.91 -9.08 9.16
CA HIS A 216 4.27 -8.11 10.20
C HIS A 216 3.87 -8.68 11.56
N ASP A 217 4.83 -9.31 12.25
CA ASP A 217 4.60 -9.89 13.57
C ASP A 217 4.64 -8.80 14.66
N THR A 218 3.47 -8.22 14.95
CA THR A 218 3.27 -7.23 16.03
C THR A 218 3.69 -7.77 17.39
N PHE A 219 3.66 -9.08 17.60
CA PHE A 219 4.04 -9.70 18.88
C PHE A 219 5.55 -9.75 19.07
N LEU A 220 6.29 -10.11 18.01
CA LEU A 220 7.76 -10.09 18.04
C LEU A 220 8.29 -8.66 18.23
N PHE A 221 7.66 -7.68 17.58
CA PHE A 221 8.01 -6.26 17.74
C PHE A 221 7.76 -5.75 19.16
N MET A 222 6.65 -6.14 19.81
CA MET A 222 6.37 -5.81 21.22
C MET A 222 7.39 -6.41 22.19
N ILE A 223 7.89 -7.62 21.92
CA ILE A 223 8.92 -8.28 22.75
C ILE A 223 10.27 -7.57 22.61
N MET A 224 10.64 -7.20 21.38
CA MET A 224 11.92 -6.56 21.08
C MET A 224 11.99 -5.10 21.57
N MET A 225 10.86 -4.37 21.55
CA MET A 225 10.81 -2.96 21.98
C MET A 225 10.65 -2.74 23.49
N ASN A 226 10.08 -3.70 24.24
CA ASN A 226 9.73 -3.45 25.65
C ASN A 226 10.75 -3.91 26.70
N GLY A 227 11.89 -4.50 26.31
CA GLY A 227 13.06 -4.68 27.19
C GLY A 227 12.84 -5.35 28.57
N TYR A 228 11.69 -5.97 28.86
CA TYR A 228 11.38 -6.51 30.19
C TYR A 228 10.47 -7.76 30.18
N ASN A 229 10.93 -8.72 30.99
CA ASN A 229 10.29 -9.92 31.53
C ASN A 229 9.78 -10.99 30.56
N LEU A 230 10.75 -11.72 29.98
CA LEU A 230 10.59 -12.94 29.18
C LEU A 230 9.54 -13.91 29.75
N LYS A 231 9.43 -14.07 31.07
CA LYS A 231 8.52 -15.05 31.72
C LYS A 231 7.03 -14.79 31.49
N LYS A 232 6.59 -13.53 31.43
CA LYS A 232 5.16 -13.19 31.24
C LYS A 232 4.73 -13.41 29.78
N TYR A 233 5.64 -13.17 28.85
CA TYR A 233 5.41 -13.36 27.41
C TYR A 233 5.60 -14.82 26.97
N LEU A 234 6.51 -15.58 27.60
CA LEU A 234 6.64 -17.03 27.38
C LEU A 234 5.31 -17.77 27.66
N HIS A 235 4.56 -17.33 28.68
CA HIS A 235 3.24 -17.87 28.99
C HIS A 235 2.21 -17.60 27.88
N MET A 236 2.21 -16.40 27.27
CA MET A 236 1.35 -16.09 26.11
C MET A 236 1.80 -16.81 24.84
N MET A 237 3.11 -17.01 24.65
CA MET A 237 3.69 -17.67 23.48
C MET A 237 3.29 -19.16 23.42
N LEU A 238 3.35 -19.86 24.56
CA LEU A 238 2.88 -21.24 24.72
C LEU A 238 1.35 -21.37 24.54
N LEU A 239 0.58 -20.35 24.93
CA LEU A 239 -0.88 -20.30 24.75
C LEU A 239 -1.28 -20.15 23.28
N ARG A 240 -0.46 -19.50 22.45
CA ARG A 240 -0.72 -19.33 21.02
C ARG A 240 -0.42 -20.59 20.20
N GLU A 241 0.68 -21.31 20.51
CA GLU A 241 0.97 -22.60 19.86
C GLU A 241 -0.10 -23.65 20.18
N THR A 242 -0.57 -23.71 21.43
CA THR A 242 -1.67 -24.62 21.82
C THR A 242 -3.01 -24.29 21.16
N LEU A 243 -3.25 -23.04 20.76
CA LEU A 243 -4.46 -22.64 20.01
C LEU A 243 -4.35 -22.91 18.50
N LEU A 244 -3.14 -22.93 17.93
CA LEU A 244 -2.91 -23.18 16.50
C LEU A 244 -2.93 -24.68 16.16
N ASP A 245 -2.51 -25.55 17.06
CA ASP A 245 -2.41 -27.00 16.80
C ASP A 245 -3.69 -27.81 17.08
N GLY A 246 -4.79 -27.17 17.47
CA GLY A 246 -6.12 -27.80 17.54
C GLY A 246 -6.26 -28.98 18.53
N GLN A 247 -5.25 -29.28 19.34
CA GLN A 247 -5.30 -30.33 20.35
C GLN A 247 -5.36 -29.71 21.75
N PHE A 248 -6.58 -29.70 22.33
CA PHE A 248 -6.77 -29.36 23.74
C PHE A 248 -6.20 -30.45 24.63
N GLN A 249 -4.96 -30.31 25.09
CA GLN A 249 -4.50 -30.98 26.31
C GLN A 249 -4.14 -29.94 27.37
N PHE A 250 -4.86 -30.00 28.50
CA PHE A 250 -4.54 -29.22 29.70
C PHE A 250 -3.22 -29.72 30.30
N ILE A 251 -2.09 -29.17 29.87
CA ILE A 251 -0.82 -29.35 30.56
C ILE A 251 -0.70 -28.23 31.60
N THR A 252 -0.64 -28.60 32.87
CA THR A 252 -0.49 -27.65 33.98
C THR A 252 0.96 -27.15 34.06
N ILE A 253 1.13 -25.87 34.46
CA ILE A 253 2.42 -25.15 34.55
C ILE A 253 3.51 -25.94 35.29
N THR A 254 3.13 -26.80 36.24
CA THR A 254 4.03 -27.65 37.03
C THR A 254 4.75 -28.73 36.20
N GLN A 255 4.15 -29.23 35.12
CA GLN A 255 4.76 -30.28 34.28
C GLN A 255 5.79 -29.73 33.30
N LEU A 256 5.59 -28.51 32.77
CA LEU A 256 6.53 -27.88 31.83
C LEU A 256 7.82 -27.39 32.52
N LEU A 257 7.71 -26.90 33.76
CA LEU A 257 8.88 -26.44 34.53
C LEU A 257 9.80 -27.60 34.94
N ALA A 258 9.29 -28.83 35.06
CA ALA A 258 10.09 -30.00 35.41
C ALA A 258 10.98 -30.52 34.25
N GLN A 259 10.63 -30.21 32.99
CA GLN A 259 11.40 -30.67 31.81
C GLN A 259 12.55 -29.73 31.44
N ASN A 260 12.46 -28.44 31.79
CA ASN A 260 13.46 -27.42 31.42
C ASN A 260 14.44 -27.04 32.55
N LEU A 261 14.53 -27.84 33.61
CA LEU A 261 15.48 -27.64 34.73
C LEU A 261 16.64 -28.65 34.74
N VAL A 262 16.76 -29.46 33.68
CA VAL A 262 17.94 -30.30 33.44
C VAL A 262 18.50 -29.93 32.06
N LEU A 263 19.25 -28.83 32.00
CA LEU A 263 20.39 -28.57 31.10
C LEU A 263 21.02 -27.22 31.47
#